data_AF-A0A256A727-F1
#
_entry.id   AF-A0A256A727-F1
#
_cell.length_a   1.000
_cell.length_b   1.000
_cell.length_c   1.000
_cell.angle_alpha   90.00
_cell.angle_beta   90.00
_cell.angle_gamma   90.00
#
_symmetry.space_group_name_H-M   'P 1'
#
loop_
_entity.id
_entity.type
_entity.pdbx_description
1 polymer ?
#
loop_
_entity_poly.entity_id
_entity_poly.type
_entity_poly.pdbx_seq_one_letter_code
_entity_poly.pdbx_strand_id
1 'polypeptide(L)'
;MKSVVLKLNLGVAASLEINPGAPPTSIPVLQPQDVVVSTVYFANNIGMVYATTNVAYEIEDFSGIGIELPIPQTFSQTQTEKLIAHQVE
;
A
#
# COMPACT_ATOMS: atom_id res chain seq x y z
N MET A 1 20.49 -15.54 -9.05
CA MET A 1 19.31 -14.68 -9.27
C MET A 1 19.20 -13.76 -8.07
N LYS A 2 19.16 -12.45 -8.27
CA LYS A 2 19.05 -11.49 -7.15
C LYS A 2 17.58 -11.10 -7.01
N SER A 3 17.10 -10.95 -5.79
CA SER A 3 15.78 -10.40 -5.51
C SER A 3 15.90 -9.10 -4.72
N VAL A 4 14.98 -8.17 -4.98
CA VAL A 4 14.81 -6.94 -4.21
C VAL A 4 13.38 -6.92 -3.68
N VAL A 5 13.22 -6.53 -2.41
CA VAL A 5 11.92 -6.32 -1.80
C VAL A 5 11.69 -4.82 -1.68
N LEU A 6 10.64 -4.33 -2.32
CA LEU A 6 10.17 -2.96 -2.25
C LEU A 6 8.94 -2.91 -1.34
N LYS A 7 8.94 -1.97 -0.39
CA LYS A 7 7.85 -1.76 0.55
C LYS A 7 7.43 -0.30 0.52
N LEU A 8 6.14 -0.04 0.32
CA LEU A 8 5.53 1.25 0.61
C LEU A 8 4.87 1.16 1.99
N ASN A 9 5.51 1.76 2.99
CA ASN A 9 4.87 1.97 4.28
C ASN A 9 4.06 3.27 4.22
N LEU A 10 2.76 3.18 4.46
CA LEU A 10 1.84 4.31 4.38
C LEU A 10 1.03 4.43 5.67
N GLY A 11 0.97 5.63 6.22
CA GLY A 11 0.04 6.02 7.27
C GLY A 11 -0.70 7.29 6.86
N VAL A 12 -1.99 7.37 7.20
CA VAL A 12 -2.86 8.50 6.86
C VAL A 12 -3.59 8.95 8.11
N ALA A 13 -3.60 10.26 8.36
CA ALA A 13 -4.37 10.85 9.44
C ALA A 13 -5.19 12.02 8.92
N ALA A 14 -6.42 12.13 9.42
CA ALA A 14 -7.27 13.30 9.26
C ALA A 14 -6.92 14.32 10.34
N SER A 15 -6.96 15.61 9.98
CA SER A 15 -6.82 16.71 10.93
C SER A 15 -8.20 17.32 11.14
N LEU A 16 -8.71 17.26 12.37
CA LEU A 16 -10.06 17.70 12.69
C LEU A 16 -10.06 18.73 13.81
N GLU A 17 -10.75 19.84 13.59
CA GLU A 17 -11.08 20.80 14.64
C GLU A 17 -12.36 20.33 15.33
N ILE A 18 -12.23 19.82 16.55
CA ILE A 18 -13.35 19.26 17.32
C ILE A 18 -14.29 20.34 17.87
N ASN A 19 -13.78 21.56 18.08
CA ASN A 19 -14.52 22.70 18.60
C ASN A 19 -13.99 24.01 17.98
N PRO A 20 -14.85 25.03 17.74
CA PRO A 20 -14.41 26.32 17.20
C PRO A 20 -13.29 26.98 18.03
N GLY A 21 -12.16 27.25 17.39
CA GLY A 21 -10.96 27.84 17.99
C GLY A 21 -10.01 26.83 18.66
N ALA A 22 -10.30 25.53 18.64
CA ALA A 22 -9.41 24.51 19.18
C ALA A 22 -8.29 24.15 18.19
N PRO A 23 -7.08 23.78 18.68
CA PRO A 23 -6.05 23.22 17.82
C PRO A 23 -6.55 21.95 17.10
N PRO A 24 -6.19 21.73 15.82
CA PRO A 24 -6.59 20.53 15.11
C PRO A 24 -6.04 19.27 15.80
N THR A 25 -6.91 18.27 15.95
CA THR A 25 -6.56 16.96 16.48
C THR A 25 -6.31 15.99 15.32
N SER A 26 -5.21 15.23 15.41
CA SER A 26 -4.87 14.21 14.43
C SER A 26 -5.61 12.90 14.75
N ILE A 27 -6.42 12.43 13.82
CA ILE A 27 -7.17 11.18 13.91
C ILE A 27 -6.60 10.22 12.87
N PRO A 28 -5.96 9.10 13.26
CA PRO A 28 -5.42 8.15 12.30
C PRO A 28 -6.56 7.46 11.55
N VAL A 29 -6.54 7.56 10.22
CA VAL A 29 -7.47 6.86 9.32
C VAL A 29 -6.85 5.54 8.87
N LEU A 30 -5.54 5.53 8.65
CA LEU A 30 -4.75 4.36 8.30
C LEU A 30 -3.52 4.37 9.19
N GLN A 31 -3.37 3.38 10.07
CA GLN A 31 -2.13 3.22 10.81
C GLN A 31 -0.98 2.88 9.84
N PRO A 32 0.25 3.32 10.13
CA PRO A 32 1.41 3.01 9.30
C PRO A 32 1.55 1.49 9.05
N GLN A 33 1.37 1.08 7.81
CA GLN A 33 1.42 -0.31 7.38
C GLN A 33 2.04 -0.44 5.99
N ASP A 34 2.61 -1.61 5.69
CA ASP A 34 3.17 -1.89 4.36
C ASP A 34 2.03 -2.16 3.36
N VAL A 35 1.52 -1.10 2.73
CA VAL A 35 0.35 -1.18 1.84
C VAL A 35 0.68 -1.77 0.47
N VAL A 36 1.95 -1.67 0.05
CA VAL A 36 2.45 -2.31 -1.16
C VAL A 36 3.74 -3.05 -0.82
N VAL A 37 3.77 -4.34 -1.10
CA VAL A 37 4.97 -5.17 -0.98
C VAL A 37 5.22 -5.84 -2.32
N SER A 38 6.32 -5.48 -2.98
CA SER A 38 6.73 -6.09 -4.24
C SER A 38 8.05 -6.84 -4.09
N THR A 39 8.07 -8.11 -4.46
CA THR A 39 9.30 -8.90 -4.58
C THR A 39 9.64 -9.02 -6.06
N VAL A 40 10.78 -8.45 -6.44
CA VAL A 40 11.23 -8.37 -7.84
C VAL A 40 12.51 -9.18 -8.01
N TYR A 41 12.53 -10.06 -9.02
CA TYR A 41 13.64 -10.95 -9.31
C TYR A 41 14.35 -10.54 -10.59
N PHE A 42 15.68 -10.50 -10.52
CA PHE A 42 16.55 -10.04 -11.59
C PHE A 42 17.49 -11.14 -12.07
N ALA A 43 17.67 -11.20 -13.39
CA ALA A 43 18.70 -11.97 -14.08
C ALA A 43 19.76 -11.05 -14.68
N ASN A 44 21.03 -11.47 -14.60
CA ASN A 44 22.16 -10.69 -15.12
C ASN A 44 21.98 -10.44 -16.63
N ASN A 45 22.26 -9.22 -17.08
CA ASN A 45 22.15 -8.78 -18.48
C ASN A 45 20.75 -8.87 -19.11
N ILE A 46 19.71 -9.18 -18.33
CA ILE A 46 18.30 -9.20 -18.79
C ILE A 46 17.47 -8.19 -17.99
N GLY A 47 17.73 -8.04 -16.68
CA GLY A 47 16.94 -7.18 -15.80
C GLY A 47 15.84 -7.97 -15.07
N MET A 48 14.68 -7.34 -14.87
CA MET A 48 13.55 -7.97 -14.17
C MET A 48 12.98 -9.11 -15.00
N VAL A 49 12.87 -10.31 -14.40
CA VAL A 49 12.30 -11.50 -15.05
C VAL A 49 11.00 -11.96 -14.40
N TYR A 50 10.77 -11.56 -13.14
CA TYR A 50 9.58 -11.91 -12.39
C TYR A 50 9.34 -10.89 -11.29
N ALA A 51 8.08 -10.55 -11.04
CA ALA A 51 7.67 -9.78 -9.87
C ALA A 51 6.36 -10.32 -9.29
N THR A 52 6.23 -10.23 -7.97
CA THR A 52 4.95 -10.43 -7.28
C THR A 52 4.73 -9.22 -6.39
N THR A 53 3.64 -8.49 -6.67
CA THR A 53 3.25 -7.28 -5.96
C THR A 53 1.94 -7.56 -5.23
N ASN A 54 1.96 -7.40 -3.92
CA ASN A 54 0.77 -7.43 -3.08
C ASN A 54 0.40 -6.00 -2.72
N VAL A 55 -0.84 -5.62 -2.98
CA VAL A 55 -1.45 -4.37 -2.56
C VAL A 55 -2.55 -4.72 -1.56
N ALA A 56 -2.40 -4.30 -0.32
CA ALA A 56 -3.39 -4.55 0.71
C ALA A 56 -3.44 -3.42 1.73
N TYR A 57 -4.62 -3.12 2.25
CA TYR A 57 -4.78 -2.18 3.35
C TYR A 57 -5.98 -2.54 4.20
N GLU A 58 -5.94 -2.08 5.44
CA GLU A 58 -7.05 -2.08 6.40
C GLU A 58 -7.13 -0.70 7.06
N ILE A 59 -8.28 -0.04 6.90
CA ILE A 59 -8.61 1.28 7.45
C ILE A 59 -9.17 1.09 8.86
N GLU A 60 -8.96 2.09 9.72
CA GLU A 60 -9.54 2.12 11.06
C GLU A 60 -11.08 2.13 11.03
N ASP A 61 -11.70 1.40 11.96
CA ASP A 61 -13.17 1.35 12.07
C ASP A 61 -13.71 2.55 12.85
N PHE A 62 -14.47 3.39 12.16
CA PHE A 62 -15.15 4.57 12.74
C PHE A 62 -16.65 4.35 12.99
N SER A 63 -17.18 3.14 12.75
CA SER A 63 -18.60 2.84 12.96
C SER A 63 -19.04 3.06 14.41
N GLY A 64 -18.14 2.88 15.38
CA GLY A 64 -18.37 3.14 16.80
C GLY A 64 -18.66 4.62 17.15
N ILE A 65 -18.33 5.56 16.25
CA ILE A 65 -18.67 6.98 16.36
C ILE A 65 -19.68 7.44 15.31
N GLY A 66 -20.32 6.50 14.61
CA GLY A 66 -21.36 6.79 13.62
C GLY A 66 -20.84 7.40 12.31
N ILE A 67 -19.55 7.29 12.03
CA ILE A 67 -18.95 7.77 10.78
C ILE A 67 -18.68 6.56 9.88
N GLU A 68 -19.23 6.59 8.67
CA GLU A 68 -18.91 5.64 7.61
C GLU A 68 -18.16 6.38 6.50
N LEU A 69 -16.96 5.91 6.17
CA LEU A 69 -16.17 6.51 5.11
C LEU A 69 -16.68 6.01 3.75
N PRO A 70 -16.80 6.86 2.72
CA PRO A 70 -17.29 6.48 1.40
C PRO A 70 -16.22 5.78 0.55
N ILE A 71 -15.42 4.92 1.18
CA ILE A 71 -14.34 4.13 0.59
C ILE A 71 -14.37 2.72 1.20
N PRO A 72 -13.90 1.69 0.48
CA PRO A 72 -13.77 0.36 1.04
C PRO A 72 -12.87 0.38 2.29
N GLN A 73 -13.29 -0.29 3.36
CA GLN A 73 -12.51 -0.36 4.61
C GLN A 73 -11.28 -1.26 4.48
N THR A 74 -11.33 -2.22 3.54
CA THR A 74 -10.22 -3.13 3.26
C THR A 74 -10.08 -3.33 1.76
N PHE A 75 -8.86 -3.61 1.31
CA PHE A 75 -8.57 -4.06 -0.04
C PHE A 75 -7.46 -5.08 -0.02
N SER A 76 -7.49 -6.04 -0.94
CA SER A 76 -6.39 -6.97 -1.15
C SER A 76 -6.35 -7.42 -2.61
N GLN A 77 -5.18 -7.28 -3.23
CA GLN A 77 -4.92 -7.73 -4.58
C GLN A 77 -3.48 -8.19 -4.72
N THR A 78 -3.28 -9.28 -5.44
CA THR A 78 -1.96 -9.74 -5.88
C THR A 78 -1.85 -9.60 -7.38
N GLN A 79 -0.75 -9.01 -7.84
CA GLN A 79 -0.37 -8.93 -9.24
C GLN A 79 0.96 -9.67 -9.46
N THR A 80 1.00 -10.47 -10.51
CA THR A 80 2.21 -11.20 -10.92
C THR A 80 2.61 -10.76 -12.31
N GLU A 81 3.89 -10.46 -12.48
CA GLU A 81 4.50 -10.13 -13.76
C GLU A 81 5.62 -11.12 -14.06
N LYS A 82 5.69 -11.60 -15.30
CA LYS A 82 6.69 -12.59 -15.71
C LYS A 82 7.16 -12.32 -17.13
N LEU A 83 8.47 -12.30 -17.31
CA LEU A 83 9.08 -12.27 -18.64
C LEU A 83 8.94 -13.64 -19.30
N ILE A 84 8.32 -13.67 -20.48
CA ILE A 84 8.08 -14.91 -21.24
C ILE A 84 9.18 -15.13 -22.30
N ALA A 85 9.55 -14.08 -23.03
CA ALA A 85 10.59 -14.14 -24.06
C ALA A 85 11.43 -12.86 -24.06
N HIS A 86 12.71 -13.01 -24.35
CA HIS A 86 13.68 -11.92 -24.51
C HIS A 86 14.45 -12.15 -25.82
N GLN A 87 14.43 -11.18 -26.73
CA GLN A 87 15.21 -11.19 -27.96
C GLN A 87 16.33 -10.17 -27.85
N VAL A 88 17.51 -10.52 -28.36
CA VAL A 88 18.66 -9.63 -28.48
C VAL A 88 18.83 -9.36 -29.97
N GLU A 89 18.84 -8.10 -30.38
CA GLU A 89 19.24 -7.71 -31.75
C GLU A 89 20.74 -7.91 -31.96
#